data_AF-A0AAJ4VHL4-F1
#
_entry.id   AF-A0AAJ4VHL4-F1
#
_cell.length_a   1.000
_cell.length_b   1.000
_cell.length_c   1.000
_cell.angle_alpha   90.00
_cell.angle_beta   90.00
_cell.angle_gamma   90.00
#
_symmetry.space_group_name_H-M   'P 1'
#
loop_
_entity.id
_entity.type
_entity.pdbx_description
1 polymer ?
#
loop_
_entity_poly.entity_id
_entity_poly.type
_entity_poly.pdbx_seq_one_letter_code
_entity_poly.pdbx_strand_id
1 'polypeptide(L)'
;MTKHEQIIKYIESLSVGHKISVRQIAKDLNVSEGTAYRAIKEADNQGLVASIDRVGTVRIERKSREQIENLTFNEIVKIVDGQVLGGKQGLYKTLSKFAIGAMELNDVVKYLTKNTLLIVGNRSDVQMEALKRGSAVLITGGFEANEDIINYADEHELPIILSNYDTFLVANIINRAIYDQMIKKEILMVEDIMIPIESTSYLDDKQKVRDWNELSQQTSHTRFPVVDSEMKVVGILTSKDIVNEEQDKSIRTLMTKSPIIAHLNTTIATCAHLMIWEGIELLPVVSTSKVLIGIISREDVLKTMQLMSRQPQIGETIHDQIAKQITMDNGNVVVNISPQLTNQFGMLTKSVYIAVIEEALRYEIRKMKKSEIMIEHIDIYYLKTVQIDDDVEVKITTLDIGRIFAKFEVTMVSGSATVAKALLMCQILEK
;
A
#
# COMPACT_ATOMS: atom_id res chain seq x y z
N MET A 1 -6.94 -8.06 -30.55
CA MET A 1 -7.47 -7.10 -29.57
C MET A 1 -8.92 -7.46 -29.27
N THR A 2 -9.26 -7.68 -28.02
CA THR A 2 -10.64 -8.01 -27.62
C THR A 2 -11.53 -6.76 -27.67
N LYS A 3 -12.86 -6.94 -27.79
CA LYS A 3 -13.82 -5.82 -27.68
C LYS A 3 -13.68 -5.05 -26.36
N HIS A 4 -13.23 -5.73 -25.31
CA HIS A 4 -12.98 -5.16 -24.00
C HIS A 4 -11.75 -4.25 -23.98
N GLU A 5 -10.61 -4.71 -24.53
CA GLU A 5 -9.40 -3.90 -24.69
C GLU A 5 -9.62 -2.66 -25.57
N GLN A 6 -10.49 -2.76 -26.57
CA GLN A 6 -10.87 -1.62 -27.42
C GLN A 6 -11.56 -0.52 -26.61
N ILE A 7 -12.43 -0.88 -25.67
CA ILE A 7 -13.13 0.08 -24.82
C ILE A 7 -12.16 0.75 -23.84
N ILE A 8 -11.23 0.00 -23.25
CA ILE A 8 -10.21 0.57 -22.35
C ILE A 8 -9.35 1.59 -23.08
N LYS A 9 -8.81 1.26 -24.28
CA LYS A 9 -8.04 2.22 -25.08
C LYS A 9 -8.85 3.46 -25.49
N TYR A 10 -10.13 3.27 -25.81
CA TYR A 10 -11.02 4.40 -26.11
C TYR A 10 -11.15 5.33 -24.89
N ILE A 11 -11.39 4.78 -23.70
CA ILE A 11 -11.46 5.55 -22.45
C ILE A 11 -10.15 6.30 -22.19
N GLU A 12 -9.00 5.66 -22.39
CA GLU A 12 -7.68 6.29 -22.20
C GLU A 12 -7.49 7.52 -23.09
N SER A 13 -8.05 7.52 -24.31
CA SER A 13 -7.95 8.62 -25.28
C SER A 13 -8.82 9.85 -24.96
N LEU A 14 -9.77 9.73 -24.03
CA LEU A 14 -10.64 10.84 -23.63
C LEU A 14 -9.91 11.84 -22.74
N SER A 15 -10.28 13.12 -22.85
CA SER A 15 -9.78 14.17 -21.96
C SER A 15 -10.28 13.97 -20.52
N VAL A 16 -9.45 14.32 -19.53
CA VAL A 16 -9.85 14.33 -18.12
C VAL A 16 -11.08 15.22 -17.93
N GLY A 17 -12.02 14.78 -17.10
CA GLY A 17 -13.33 15.41 -16.87
C GLY A 17 -14.42 14.98 -17.85
N HIS A 18 -14.09 14.24 -18.93
CA HIS A 18 -15.09 13.80 -19.91
C HIS A 18 -16.11 12.82 -19.30
N LYS A 19 -17.41 13.05 -19.54
CA LYS A 19 -18.49 12.17 -19.04
C LYS A 19 -18.57 10.89 -19.86
N ILE A 20 -18.63 9.76 -19.16
CA ILE A 20 -18.65 8.43 -19.74
C ILE A 20 -20.02 7.80 -19.51
N SER A 21 -20.64 7.35 -20.60
CA SER A 21 -21.95 6.71 -20.60
C SER A 21 -21.86 5.31 -21.21
N VAL A 22 -22.40 4.32 -20.51
CA VAL A 22 -22.49 2.92 -20.97
C VAL A 22 -23.14 2.86 -22.35
N ARG A 23 -24.25 3.59 -22.55
CA ARG A 23 -25.00 3.61 -23.81
C ARG A 23 -24.22 4.26 -24.95
N GLN A 24 -23.52 5.34 -24.65
CA GLN A 24 -22.73 6.06 -25.65
C GLN A 24 -21.56 5.22 -26.13
N ILE A 25 -20.81 4.61 -25.19
CA ILE A 25 -19.70 3.71 -25.52
C ILE A 25 -20.19 2.47 -26.29
N ALA A 26 -21.31 1.88 -25.87
CA ALA A 26 -21.90 0.73 -26.56
C ALA A 26 -22.24 1.06 -28.02
N LYS A 27 -22.79 2.25 -28.27
CA LYS A 27 -23.11 2.76 -29.60
C LYS A 27 -21.87 3.07 -30.42
N ASP A 28 -20.93 3.83 -29.88
CA ASP A 28 -19.76 4.34 -30.61
C ASP A 28 -18.79 3.21 -31.00
N LEU A 29 -18.66 2.18 -30.16
CA LEU A 29 -17.77 1.04 -30.40
C LEU A 29 -18.50 -0.20 -30.94
N ASN A 30 -19.80 -0.11 -31.19
CA ASN A 30 -20.65 -1.22 -31.67
C ASN A 30 -20.51 -2.50 -30.81
N VAL A 31 -20.67 -2.34 -29.50
CA VAL A 31 -20.58 -3.39 -28.49
C VAL A 31 -21.86 -3.46 -27.65
N SER A 32 -22.07 -4.57 -26.93
CA SER A 32 -23.22 -4.67 -26.02
C SER A 32 -23.06 -3.76 -24.80
N GLU A 33 -24.16 -3.26 -24.24
CA GLU A 33 -24.14 -2.47 -23.00
C GLU A 33 -23.51 -3.24 -21.83
N GLY A 34 -23.70 -4.56 -21.75
CA GLY A 34 -23.07 -5.41 -20.74
C GLY A 34 -21.54 -5.48 -20.87
N THR A 35 -21.02 -5.51 -22.11
CA THR A 35 -19.59 -5.43 -22.38
C THR A 35 -19.04 -4.06 -22.01
N ALA A 36 -19.73 -2.98 -22.39
CA ALA A 36 -19.36 -1.61 -22.05
C ALA A 36 -19.35 -1.38 -20.52
N TYR A 37 -20.37 -1.86 -19.81
CA TYR A 37 -20.45 -1.75 -18.35
C TYR A 37 -19.29 -2.46 -17.65
N ARG A 38 -18.96 -3.70 -18.07
CA ARG A 38 -17.82 -4.44 -17.50
C ARG A 38 -16.49 -3.73 -17.76
N ALA A 39 -16.29 -3.20 -18.95
CA ALA A 39 -15.09 -2.45 -19.29
C ALA A 39 -14.98 -1.13 -18.52
N ILE A 40 -16.08 -0.38 -18.34
CA ILE A 40 -16.10 0.83 -17.52
C ILE A 40 -15.79 0.50 -16.05
N LYS A 41 -16.36 -0.58 -15.51
CA LYS A 41 -16.09 -1.02 -14.13
C LYS A 41 -14.63 -1.43 -13.94
N GLU A 42 -14.03 -2.05 -14.95
CA GLU A 42 -12.60 -2.36 -14.92
C GLU A 42 -11.74 -1.11 -15.06
N ALA A 43 -12.13 -0.15 -15.92
CA ALA A 43 -11.49 1.14 -16.01
C ALA A 43 -11.56 1.92 -14.68
N ASP A 44 -12.65 1.77 -13.91
CA ASP A 44 -12.80 2.34 -12.55
C ASP A 44 -11.79 1.69 -11.60
N ASN A 45 -11.70 0.36 -11.62
CA ASN A 45 -10.70 -0.39 -10.83
C ASN A 45 -9.25 -0.06 -11.22
N GLN A 46 -8.99 0.25 -12.49
CA GLN A 46 -7.69 0.68 -13.00
C GLN A 46 -7.41 2.17 -12.77
N GLY A 47 -8.35 2.91 -12.14
CA GLY A 47 -8.20 4.33 -11.86
C GLY A 47 -8.21 5.22 -13.10
N LEU A 48 -8.79 4.77 -14.20
CA LEU A 48 -8.96 5.56 -15.43
C LEU A 48 -10.22 6.42 -15.38
N VAL A 49 -11.25 5.98 -14.65
CA VAL A 49 -12.54 6.67 -14.51
C VAL A 49 -12.97 6.65 -13.05
N ALA A 50 -13.87 7.55 -12.66
CA ALA A 50 -14.50 7.53 -11.35
C ALA A 50 -16.02 7.64 -11.47
N SER A 51 -16.74 6.77 -10.77
CA SER A 51 -18.19 6.85 -10.65
C SER A 51 -18.58 7.80 -9.50
N ILE A 52 -19.15 8.96 -9.84
CA ILE A 52 -19.52 10.01 -8.89
C ILE A 52 -21.05 10.08 -8.78
N ASP A 53 -21.58 10.03 -7.55
CA ASP A 53 -23.01 10.07 -7.32
C ASP A 53 -23.63 11.37 -7.89
N ARG A 54 -24.76 11.24 -8.58
CA ARG A 54 -25.51 12.31 -9.27
C ARG A 54 -24.76 13.07 -10.39
N VAL A 55 -23.48 12.78 -10.64
CA VAL A 55 -22.68 13.34 -11.75
C VAL A 55 -22.51 12.32 -12.89
N GLY A 56 -22.42 11.03 -12.54
CA GLY A 56 -22.15 9.93 -13.47
C GLY A 56 -20.68 9.50 -13.45
N THR A 57 -20.29 8.63 -14.38
CA THR A 57 -18.90 8.20 -14.54
C THR A 57 -18.13 9.25 -15.34
N VAL A 58 -16.95 9.66 -14.87
CA VAL A 58 -16.10 10.65 -15.55
C VAL A 58 -14.69 10.12 -15.72
N ARG A 59 -14.03 10.51 -16.82
CA ARG A 59 -12.60 10.29 -17.04
C ARG A 59 -11.82 11.07 -15.98
N ILE A 60 -10.97 10.38 -15.23
CA ILE A 60 -10.05 11.01 -14.27
C ILE A 60 -8.63 10.90 -14.80
N GLU A 61 -7.68 11.69 -14.30
CA GLU A 61 -6.28 11.51 -14.69
C GLU A 61 -5.79 10.12 -14.24
N ARG A 62 -5.05 9.41 -15.10
CA ARG A 62 -4.53 8.08 -14.76
C ARG A 62 -3.51 8.28 -13.65
N LYS A 63 -3.87 7.82 -12.45
CA LYS A 63 -3.02 7.79 -11.27
C LYS A 63 -1.67 7.14 -11.61
N SER A 64 -0.60 7.92 -11.86
CA SER A 64 0.75 7.41 -11.56
C SER A 64 0.85 7.30 -10.05
N ARG A 65 1.58 6.32 -9.50
CA ARG A 65 1.70 6.15 -8.04
C ARG A 65 2.19 7.44 -7.34
N GLU A 66 2.99 8.23 -8.05
CA GLU A 66 3.42 9.59 -7.67
C GLU A 66 2.25 10.61 -7.58
N GLN A 67 1.24 10.54 -8.45
CA GLN A 67 0.07 11.43 -8.43
C GLN A 67 -1.04 10.98 -7.47
N ILE A 68 -0.98 9.76 -6.90
CA ILE A 68 -1.95 9.27 -5.91
C ILE A 68 -1.83 10.05 -4.60
N GLU A 69 -0.74 10.82 -4.39
CA GLU A 69 -0.52 11.72 -3.24
C GLU A 69 -1.72 12.61 -2.91
N ASN A 70 -2.56 12.96 -3.89
CA ASN A 70 -3.60 13.96 -3.74
C ASN A 70 -5.01 13.34 -3.72
N LEU A 71 -5.72 13.56 -2.61
CA LEU A 71 -7.16 13.28 -2.50
C LEU A 71 -7.94 14.09 -3.54
N THR A 72 -9.03 13.55 -4.06
CA THR A 72 -10.02 14.34 -4.82
C THR A 72 -10.99 15.02 -3.87
N PHE A 73 -11.61 16.13 -4.30
CA PHE A 73 -12.66 16.76 -3.50
C PHE A 73 -13.83 15.80 -3.23
N ASN A 74 -14.15 14.90 -4.16
CA ASN A 74 -15.16 13.87 -3.96
C ASN A 74 -14.81 12.89 -2.82
N GLU A 75 -13.54 12.52 -2.67
CA GLU A 75 -13.10 11.69 -1.54
C GLU A 75 -13.22 12.46 -0.23
N ILE A 76 -12.87 13.75 -0.21
CA ILE A 76 -13.07 14.60 0.97
C ILE A 76 -14.53 14.65 1.39
N VAL A 77 -15.47 14.82 0.45
CA VAL A 77 -16.92 14.78 0.73
C VAL A 77 -17.29 13.50 1.50
N LYS A 78 -16.77 12.34 1.07
CA LYS A 78 -17.04 11.06 1.76
C LYS A 78 -16.36 10.97 3.13
N ILE A 79 -15.16 11.51 3.26
CA ILE A 79 -14.37 11.47 4.51
C ILE A 79 -15.03 12.29 5.61
N VAL A 80 -15.62 13.44 5.28
CA VAL A 80 -16.17 14.39 6.26
C VAL A 80 -17.70 14.30 6.40
N ASP A 81 -18.31 13.23 5.86
CA ASP A 81 -19.76 13.08 5.71
C ASP A 81 -20.44 14.34 5.15
N GLY A 82 -19.79 14.93 4.13
CA GLY A 82 -20.11 16.25 3.63
C GLY A 82 -21.27 16.29 2.65
N GLN A 83 -21.96 17.43 2.60
CA GLN A 83 -22.94 17.76 1.58
C GLN A 83 -22.36 18.77 0.60
N VAL A 84 -22.50 18.54 -0.70
CA VAL A 84 -22.04 19.50 -1.71
C VAL A 84 -23.10 20.56 -1.96
N LEU A 85 -22.79 21.80 -1.60
CA LEU A 85 -23.68 22.96 -1.78
C LEU A 85 -23.59 23.54 -3.21
N GLY A 86 -22.39 23.58 -3.78
CA GLY A 86 -22.12 24.13 -5.11
C GLY A 86 -20.82 23.60 -5.71
N GLY A 87 -20.56 23.92 -6.98
CA GLY A 87 -19.34 23.55 -7.70
C GLY A 87 -19.20 22.06 -7.99
N LYS A 88 -20.32 21.33 -8.16
CA LYS A 88 -20.33 19.85 -8.28
C LYS A 88 -19.45 19.32 -9.42
N GLN A 89 -19.32 20.06 -10.52
CA GLN A 89 -18.45 19.66 -11.62
C GLN A 89 -16.97 19.64 -11.22
N GLY A 90 -16.56 20.38 -10.18
CA GLY A 90 -15.18 20.38 -9.69
C GLY A 90 -14.78 19.19 -8.82
N LEU A 91 -15.70 18.28 -8.49
CA LEU A 91 -15.45 17.22 -7.50
C LEU A 91 -14.38 16.20 -7.91
N TYR A 92 -14.12 16.04 -9.22
CA TYR A 92 -13.07 15.15 -9.73
C TYR A 92 -11.66 15.75 -9.61
N LYS A 93 -11.55 17.06 -9.35
CA LYS A 93 -10.25 17.75 -9.25
C LYS A 93 -9.51 17.27 -8.00
N THR A 94 -8.19 17.20 -8.12
CA THR A 94 -7.28 16.81 -7.05
C THR A 94 -6.96 18.00 -6.14
N LEU A 95 -6.75 17.68 -4.87
CA LEU A 95 -6.43 18.59 -3.80
C LEU A 95 -4.95 18.51 -3.49
N SER A 96 -4.24 19.63 -3.60
CA SER A 96 -2.79 19.67 -3.35
C SER A 96 -2.41 20.21 -1.98
N LYS A 97 -3.32 20.94 -1.31
CA LYS A 97 -3.01 21.63 -0.05
C LYS A 97 -4.25 21.91 0.79
N PHE A 98 -4.10 21.83 2.10
CA PHE A 98 -5.13 22.26 3.06
C PHE A 98 -4.77 23.61 3.70
N ALA A 99 -5.78 24.41 3.99
CA ALA A 99 -5.65 25.63 4.78
C ALA A 99 -6.82 25.72 5.78
N ILE A 100 -6.57 26.28 6.97
CA ILE A 100 -7.60 26.53 7.99
C ILE A 100 -7.80 28.04 8.12
N GLY A 101 -9.03 28.49 7.87
CA GLY A 101 -9.45 29.88 7.90
C GLY A 101 -9.71 30.41 9.31
N ALA A 102 -8.74 30.28 10.22
CA ALA A 102 -8.85 30.75 11.62
C ALA A 102 -8.42 32.21 11.81
N MET A 103 -7.66 32.78 10.87
CA MET A 103 -7.07 34.13 10.95
C MET A 103 -7.84 35.15 10.09
N GLU A 104 -7.52 36.45 10.20
CA GLU A 104 -8.14 37.49 9.38
C GLU A 104 -7.92 37.28 7.87
N LEU A 105 -8.77 37.90 7.04
CA LEU A 105 -8.80 37.70 5.58
C LEU A 105 -7.42 37.89 4.93
N ASN A 106 -6.73 38.98 5.30
CA ASN A 106 -5.42 39.34 4.76
C ASN A 106 -4.33 38.30 5.03
N ASP A 107 -4.47 37.51 6.10
CA ASP A 107 -3.51 36.49 6.48
C ASP A 107 -3.87 35.12 5.88
N VAL A 108 -5.16 34.74 5.87
CA VAL A 108 -5.62 33.47 5.25
C VAL A 108 -5.19 33.42 3.79
N VAL A 109 -5.32 34.55 3.08
CA VAL A 109 -5.00 34.66 1.64
C VAL A 109 -3.59 34.19 1.30
N LYS A 110 -2.62 34.34 2.21
CA LYS A 110 -1.22 33.92 1.99
C LYS A 110 -1.07 32.40 1.85
N TYR A 111 -2.03 31.64 2.37
CA TYR A 111 -2.02 30.18 2.35
C TYR A 111 -2.81 29.59 1.17
N LEU A 112 -3.58 30.42 0.46
CA LEU A 112 -4.49 30.02 -0.61
C LEU A 112 -3.78 30.03 -1.97
N THR A 113 -3.82 28.89 -2.65
CA THR A 113 -3.40 28.72 -4.05
C THR A 113 -4.47 27.93 -4.81
N LYS A 114 -4.34 27.80 -6.13
CA LYS A 114 -5.18 26.87 -6.90
C LYS A 114 -5.13 25.47 -6.27
N ASN A 115 -6.26 24.76 -6.32
CA ASN A 115 -6.42 23.41 -5.77
C ASN A 115 -6.18 23.30 -4.25
N THR A 116 -6.33 24.40 -3.50
CA THR A 116 -6.38 24.37 -2.03
C THR A 116 -7.80 24.03 -1.56
N LEU A 117 -7.93 23.28 -0.48
CA LEU A 117 -9.18 23.17 0.27
C LEU A 117 -9.08 24.05 1.51
N LEU A 118 -9.90 25.10 1.55
CA LEU A 118 -10.00 25.95 2.73
C LEU A 118 -11.08 25.43 3.68
N ILE A 119 -10.70 25.10 4.90
CA ILE A 119 -11.61 24.75 6.00
C ILE A 119 -11.97 26.02 6.76
N VAL A 120 -13.23 26.43 6.74
CA VAL A 120 -13.68 27.71 7.32
C VAL A 120 -15.08 27.60 7.91
N GLY A 121 -15.39 28.40 8.93
CA GLY A 121 -16.76 28.52 9.47
C GLY A 121 -17.63 29.48 8.67
N ASN A 122 -18.46 30.26 9.38
CA ASN A 122 -19.45 31.21 8.84
C ASN A 122 -18.87 32.54 8.32
N ARG A 123 -17.72 32.53 7.66
CA ARG A 123 -17.04 33.74 7.16
C ARG A 123 -17.17 33.90 5.65
N SER A 124 -18.27 34.50 5.21
CA SER A 124 -18.62 34.67 3.79
C SER A 124 -17.57 35.44 2.98
N ASP A 125 -16.90 36.42 3.60
CA ASP A 125 -15.80 37.19 3.01
C ASP A 125 -14.61 36.29 2.64
N VAL A 126 -14.22 35.42 3.57
CA VAL A 126 -13.13 34.45 3.41
C VAL A 126 -13.51 33.34 2.42
N GLN A 127 -14.75 32.84 2.49
CA GLN A 127 -15.26 31.82 1.58
C GLN A 127 -15.19 32.30 0.11
N MET A 128 -15.69 33.50 -0.17
CA MET A 128 -15.67 34.08 -1.52
C MET A 128 -14.25 34.35 -2.01
N GLU A 129 -13.37 34.89 -1.16
CA GLU A 129 -11.99 35.15 -1.55
C GLU A 129 -11.21 33.87 -1.88
N ALA A 130 -11.52 32.77 -1.21
CA ALA A 130 -10.95 31.47 -1.52
C ALA A 130 -11.35 30.95 -2.91
N LEU A 131 -12.63 31.05 -3.24
CA LEU A 131 -13.14 30.66 -4.56
C LEU A 131 -12.50 31.51 -5.67
N LYS A 132 -12.38 32.83 -5.48
CA LYS A 132 -11.73 33.74 -6.45
C LYS A 132 -10.28 33.36 -6.77
N ARG A 133 -9.62 32.66 -5.85
CA ARG A 133 -8.22 32.18 -6.01
C ARG A 133 -8.13 30.76 -6.55
N GLY A 134 -9.26 30.14 -6.90
CA GLY A 134 -9.30 28.77 -7.40
C GLY A 134 -9.20 27.71 -6.31
N SER A 135 -9.55 28.06 -5.06
CA SER A 135 -9.61 27.11 -3.94
C SER A 135 -11.04 26.58 -3.78
N ALA A 136 -11.18 25.32 -3.39
CA ALA A 136 -12.46 24.80 -2.91
C ALA A 136 -12.67 25.20 -1.44
N VAL A 137 -13.92 25.16 -0.98
CA VAL A 137 -14.31 25.57 0.37
C VAL A 137 -14.99 24.41 1.09
N LEU A 138 -14.55 24.12 2.31
CA LEU A 138 -15.22 23.23 3.25
C LEU A 138 -15.73 24.06 4.44
N ILE A 139 -17.05 24.19 4.53
CA ILE A 139 -17.73 24.92 5.58
C ILE A 139 -18.03 23.98 6.74
N THR A 140 -17.51 24.30 7.93
CA THR A 140 -17.64 23.49 9.15
C THR A 140 -18.71 24.04 10.09
N GLY A 141 -19.16 23.23 11.05
CA GLY A 141 -20.15 23.63 12.06
C GLY A 141 -21.58 23.71 11.55
N GLY A 142 -21.87 23.17 10.36
CA GLY A 142 -23.23 23.15 9.78
C GLY A 142 -23.72 24.49 9.24
N PHE A 143 -22.83 25.47 9.02
CA PHE A 143 -23.21 26.77 8.46
C PHE A 143 -23.45 26.68 6.95
N GLU A 144 -24.52 27.30 6.46
CA GLU A 144 -24.77 27.39 5.03
C GLU A 144 -23.92 28.47 4.35
N ALA A 145 -23.81 28.39 3.02
CA ALA A 145 -23.19 29.41 2.17
C ALA A 145 -24.28 30.34 1.60
N ASN A 146 -23.94 31.62 1.41
CA ASN A 146 -24.84 32.55 0.72
C ASN A 146 -24.99 32.16 -0.77
N GLU A 147 -26.16 32.47 -1.37
CA GLU A 147 -26.45 32.13 -2.77
C GLU A 147 -25.39 32.65 -3.75
N ASP A 148 -24.90 33.88 -3.57
CA ASP A 148 -23.86 34.47 -4.42
C ASP A 148 -22.55 33.66 -4.41
N ILE A 149 -22.21 33.04 -3.28
CA ILE A 149 -21.02 32.18 -3.13
C ILE A 149 -21.24 30.86 -3.87
N ILE A 150 -22.44 30.27 -3.74
CA ILE A 150 -22.82 29.03 -4.43
C ILE A 150 -22.81 29.24 -5.95
N ASN A 151 -23.40 30.33 -6.43
CA ASN A 151 -23.44 30.67 -7.86
C ASN A 151 -22.02 30.83 -8.42
N TYR A 152 -21.14 31.57 -7.72
CA TYR A 152 -19.75 31.74 -8.13
C TYR A 152 -19.01 30.39 -8.21
N ALA A 153 -19.21 29.52 -7.21
CA ALA A 153 -18.63 28.18 -7.17
C ALA A 153 -19.09 27.28 -8.32
N ASP A 154 -20.38 27.33 -8.68
CA ASP A 154 -20.91 26.59 -9.83
C ASP A 154 -20.34 27.07 -11.16
N GLU A 155 -20.27 28.39 -11.37
CA GLU A 155 -19.69 29.00 -12.58
C GLU A 155 -18.21 28.64 -12.78
N HIS A 156 -17.45 28.50 -11.70
CA HIS A 156 -16.00 28.24 -11.74
C HIS A 156 -15.64 26.78 -11.47
N GLU A 157 -16.64 25.91 -11.29
CA GLU A 157 -16.48 24.49 -10.96
C GLU A 157 -15.56 24.28 -9.74
N LEU A 158 -15.80 25.02 -8.66
CA LEU A 158 -15.04 24.95 -7.41
C LEU A 158 -15.94 24.44 -6.29
N PRO A 159 -15.71 23.24 -5.76
CA PRO A 159 -16.63 22.65 -4.79
C PRO A 159 -16.78 23.48 -3.51
N ILE A 160 -18.03 23.64 -3.08
CA ILE A 160 -18.38 24.03 -1.71
C ILE A 160 -18.95 22.81 -1.02
N ILE A 161 -18.26 22.36 0.01
CA ILE A 161 -18.61 21.20 0.82
C ILE A 161 -19.07 21.72 2.19
N LEU A 162 -20.17 21.20 2.70
CA LEU A 162 -20.69 21.47 4.04
C LEU A 162 -20.43 20.25 4.91
N SER A 163 -19.93 20.45 6.14
CA SER A 163 -19.90 19.42 7.17
C SER A 163 -20.50 19.95 8.47
N ASN A 164 -21.25 19.09 9.15
CA ASN A 164 -21.83 19.39 10.47
C ASN A 164 -20.78 19.29 11.59
N TYR A 165 -19.60 18.73 11.31
CA TYR A 165 -18.50 18.64 12.25
C TYR A 165 -17.79 20.00 12.40
N ASP A 166 -17.20 20.25 13.57
CA ASP A 166 -16.39 21.44 13.79
C ASP A 166 -15.04 21.38 13.05
N THR A 167 -14.34 22.52 13.01
CA THR A 167 -13.05 22.65 12.32
C THR A 167 -11.97 21.68 12.82
N PHE A 168 -11.93 21.40 14.12
CA PHE A 168 -10.90 20.52 14.69
C PHE A 168 -11.15 19.06 14.31
N LEU A 169 -12.40 18.60 14.43
CA LEU A 169 -12.78 17.25 14.04
C LEU A 169 -12.59 17.02 12.55
N VAL A 170 -13.04 17.97 11.71
CA VAL A 170 -12.81 17.91 10.25
C VAL A 170 -11.32 17.83 9.91
N ALA A 171 -10.51 18.71 10.49
CA ALA A 171 -9.07 18.71 10.26
C ALA A 171 -8.43 17.37 10.66
N ASN A 172 -8.81 16.81 11.82
CA ASN A 172 -8.29 15.52 12.28
C ASN A 172 -8.72 14.34 11.41
N ILE A 173 -9.99 14.27 11.00
CA ILE A 173 -10.50 13.18 10.16
C ILE A 173 -9.78 13.22 8.79
N ILE A 174 -9.65 14.41 8.20
CA ILE A 174 -8.90 14.60 6.95
C ILE A 174 -7.44 14.20 7.14
N ASN A 175 -6.79 14.69 8.19
CA ASN A 175 -5.38 14.39 8.47
C ASN A 175 -5.17 12.87 8.61
N ARG A 176 -6.03 12.18 9.37
CA ARG A 176 -6.02 10.73 9.49
C ARG A 176 -6.23 10.01 8.15
N ALA A 177 -7.19 10.47 7.34
CA ALA A 177 -7.44 9.86 6.04
C ALA A 177 -6.25 10.01 5.08
N ILE A 178 -5.53 11.14 5.13
CA ILE A 178 -4.27 11.34 4.39
C ILE A 178 -3.23 10.35 4.91
N TYR A 179 -3.03 10.25 6.22
CA TYR A 179 -2.08 9.29 6.79
C TYR A 179 -2.39 7.84 6.40
N ASP A 180 -3.64 7.41 6.52
CA ASP A 180 -4.05 6.05 6.13
C ASP A 180 -3.76 5.76 4.65
N GLN A 181 -3.87 6.78 3.78
CA GLN A 181 -3.47 6.68 2.37
C GLN A 181 -1.97 6.66 2.16
N MET A 182 -1.20 7.42 2.96
CA MET A 182 0.27 7.42 2.89
C MET A 182 0.83 6.06 3.30
N ILE A 183 0.38 5.50 4.43
CA ILE A 183 0.78 4.16 4.89
C ILE A 183 0.51 3.09 3.83
N LYS A 184 -0.69 3.10 3.21
CA LYS A 184 -1.02 2.15 2.13
C LYS A 184 -0.08 2.25 0.93
N LYS A 185 0.46 3.43 0.62
CA LYS A 185 1.37 3.63 -0.52
C LYS A 185 2.80 3.24 -0.22
N GLU A 186 3.22 3.29 1.04
CA GLU A 186 4.52 2.75 1.46
C GLU A 186 4.59 1.23 1.27
N ILE A 187 3.46 0.52 1.23
CA ILE A 187 3.45 -0.92 0.94
C ILE A 187 3.82 -1.16 -0.53
N LEU A 188 5.08 -1.48 -0.80
CA LEU A 188 5.51 -1.84 -2.15
C LEU A 188 4.82 -3.09 -2.66
N MET A 189 4.50 -3.04 -3.95
CA MET A 189 3.88 -4.10 -4.72
C MET A 189 4.80 -4.53 -5.85
N VAL A 190 4.51 -5.68 -6.44
CA VAL A 190 5.29 -6.25 -7.55
C VAL A 190 5.39 -5.29 -8.73
N GLU A 191 4.33 -4.54 -9.03
CA GLU A 191 4.35 -3.57 -10.14
C GLU A 191 5.44 -2.49 -10.00
N ASP A 192 5.91 -2.20 -8.79
CA ASP A 192 6.89 -1.12 -8.54
C ASP A 192 8.33 -1.55 -8.90
N ILE A 193 8.63 -2.84 -8.82
CA ILE A 193 10.00 -3.35 -8.96
C ILE A 193 10.12 -4.52 -9.94
N MET A 194 9.02 -4.99 -10.52
CA MET A 194 9.09 -6.07 -11.50
C MET A 194 9.97 -5.67 -12.69
N ILE A 195 10.70 -6.65 -13.21
CA ILE A 195 11.34 -6.53 -14.51
C ILE A 195 10.23 -6.76 -15.54
N PRO A 196 9.90 -5.77 -16.38
CA PRO A 196 8.78 -5.89 -17.31
C PRO A 196 9.10 -6.89 -18.43
N ILE A 197 8.06 -7.35 -19.14
CA ILE A 197 8.19 -8.41 -20.16
C ILE A 197 9.20 -8.08 -21.25
N GLU A 198 9.35 -6.81 -21.63
CA GLU A 198 10.29 -6.35 -22.65
C GLU A 198 11.77 -6.59 -22.28
N SER A 199 12.04 -6.66 -20.98
CA SER A 199 13.36 -6.92 -20.40
C SER A 199 13.47 -8.32 -19.77
N THR A 200 12.44 -9.15 -19.92
CA THR A 200 12.37 -10.48 -19.33
C THR A 200 12.79 -11.53 -20.34
N SER A 201 13.75 -12.38 -19.97
CA SER A 201 14.08 -13.59 -20.71
C SER A 201 13.18 -14.74 -20.28
N TYR A 202 12.58 -15.45 -21.24
CA TYR A 202 11.71 -16.61 -21.03
C TYR A 202 11.91 -17.64 -22.13
N LEU A 203 11.36 -18.84 -21.95
CA LEU A 203 11.42 -19.94 -22.92
C LEU A 203 10.02 -20.36 -23.38
N ASP A 204 9.89 -20.77 -24.63
CA ASP A 204 8.69 -21.43 -25.18
C ASP A 204 8.71 -22.92 -24.84
N ASP A 205 7.57 -23.49 -24.47
CA ASP A 205 7.44 -24.88 -24.01
C ASP A 205 7.82 -25.94 -25.06
N LYS A 206 8.04 -25.56 -26.33
CA LYS A 206 8.53 -26.45 -27.40
C LYS A 206 10.05 -26.46 -27.52
N GLN A 207 10.76 -25.57 -26.80
CA GLN A 207 12.22 -25.50 -26.84
C GLN A 207 12.91 -26.69 -26.16
N LYS A 208 14.21 -26.80 -26.41
CA LYS A 208 15.10 -27.85 -25.95
C LYS A 208 16.15 -27.33 -24.99
N VAL A 209 16.84 -28.25 -24.32
CA VAL A 209 17.94 -27.94 -23.37
C VAL A 209 19.02 -27.04 -24.01
N ARG A 210 19.36 -27.23 -25.29
CA ARG A 210 20.30 -26.35 -26.00
C ARG A 210 19.87 -24.88 -26.01
N ASP A 211 18.58 -24.62 -26.19
CA ASP A 211 18.04 -23.26 -26.28
C ASP A 211 18.11 -22.57 -24.91
N TRP A 212 17.90 -23.34 -23.82
CA TRP A 212 18.13 -22.88 -22.45
C TRP A 212 19.61 -22.53 -22.23
N ASN A 213 20.55 -23.36 -22.69
CA ASN A 213 21.99 -23.12 -22.52
C ASN A 213 22.44 -21.87 -23.28
N GLU A 214 21.95 -21.67 -24.50
CA GLU A 214 22.22 -20.46 -25.30
C GLU A 214 21.69 -19.21 -24.60
N LEU A 215 20.44 -19.23 -24.14
CA LEU A 215 19.84 -18.10 -23.43
C LEU A 215 20.58 -17.82 -22.11
N SER A 216 20.93 -18.86 -21.36
CA SER A 216 21.72 -18.77 -20.13
C SER A 216 23.09 -18.13 -20.35
N GLN A 217 23.79 -18.48 -21.43
CA GLN A 217 25.07 -17.85 -21.78
C GLN A 217 24.92 -16.39 -22.21
N GLN A 218 23.87 -16.06 -22.96
CA GLN A 218 23.65 -14.69 -23.46
C GLN A 218 23.26 -13.72 -22.33
N THR A 219 22.46 -14.17 -21.37
CA THR A 219 21.90 -13.30 -20.33
C THR A 219 22.58 -13.48 -18.98
N SER A 220 23.42 -14.51 -18.82
CA SER A 220 23.97 -14.96 -17.54
C SER A 220 22.91 -15.37 -16.50
N HIS A 221 21.66 -15.56 -16.93
CA HIS A 221 20.58 -15.99 -16.03
C HIS A 221 20.57 -17.52 -15.89
N THR A 222 20.16 -17.99 -14.72
CA THR A 222 20.12 -19.42 -14.38
C THR A 222 18.70 -19.97 -14.22
N ARG A 223 17.67 -19.13 -14.42
CA ARG A 223 16.26 -19.47 -14.23
C ARG A 223 15.40 -18.73 -15.23
N PHE A 224 14.48 -19.42 -15.87
CA PHE A 224 13.60 -18.83 -16.88
C PHE A 224 12.16 -19.31 -16.68
N PRO A 225 11.17 -18.39 -16.74
CA PRO A 225 9.79 -18.78 -16.95
C PRO A 225 9.64 -19.53 -18.28
N VAL A 226 8.77 -20.53 -18.30
CA VAL A 226 8.38 -21.26 -19.52
C VAL A 226 6.94 -20.90 -19.86
N VAL A 227 6.71 -20.46 -21.09
CA VAL A 227 5.41 -20.03 -21.61
C VAL A 227 4.93 -20.91 -22.77
N ASP A 228 3.63 -20.95 -22.99
CA ASP A 228 3.05 -21.53 -24.20
C ASP A 228 2.95 -20.50 -25.34
N SER A 229 2.38 -20.92 -26.48
CA SER A 229 2.18 -20.06 -27.65
C SER A 229 1.25 -18.85 -27.43
N GLU A 230 0.49 -18.83 -26.34
CA GLU A 230 -0.36 -17.69 -25.93
C GLU A 230 0.32 -16.82 -24.86
N MET A 231 1.62 -17.01 -24.62
CA MET A 231 2.41 -16.35 -23.58
C MET A 231 1.95 -16.66 -22.16
N LYS A 232 1.17 -17.74 -21.95
CA LYS A 232 0.76 -18.14 -20.61
C LYS A 232 1.87 -18.92 -19.92
N VAL A 233 2.13 -18.59 -18.65
CA VAL A 233 3.13 -19.30 -17.85
C VAL A 233 2.66 -20.73 -17.57
N VAL A 234 3.43 -21.71 -18.05
CA VAL A 234 3.18 -23.15 -17.89
C VAL A 234 4.22 -23.84 -17.01
N GLY A 235 5.38 -23.22 -16.83
CA GLY A 235 6.47 -23.79 -16.05
C GLY A 235 7.53 -22.78 -15.62
N ILE A 236 8.46 -23.23 -14.79
CA ILE A 236 9.74 -22.57 -14.55
C ILE A 236 10.85 -23.62 -14.73
N LEU A 237 11.97 -23.19 -15.30
CA LEU A 237 13.12 -24.05 -15.52
C LEU A 237 14.38 -23.39 -14.95
N THR A 238 15.11 -24.13 -14.13
CA THR A 238 16.32 -23.66 -13.45
C THR A 238 17.54 -24.45 -13.91
N SER A 239 18.73 -23.94 -13.62
CA SER A 239 19.98 -24.65 -13.89
C SER A 239 20.02 -26.04 -13.25
N LYS A 240 19.41 -26.21 -12.08
CA LYS A 240 19.33 -27.52 -11.39
C LYS A 240 18.55 -28.55 -12.19
N ASP A 241 17.56 -28.13 -12.97
CA ASP A 241 16.70 -29.02 -13.76
C ASP A 241 17.38 -29.48 -15.07
N ILE A 242 18.46 -28.81 -15.46
CA ILE A 242 19.14 -28.98 -16.76
C ILE A 242 20.53 -29.60 -16.62
N VAL A 243 21.11 -29.57 -15.42
CA VAL A 243 22.41 -30.17 -15.14
C VAL A 243 22.41 -31.64 -15.55
N ASN A 244 23.38 -32.02 -16.38
CA ASN A 244 23.57 -33.36 -16.93
C ASN A 244 22.47 -33.86 -17.89
N GLU A 245 21.65 -32.97 -18.43
CA GLU A 245 20.63 -33.34 -19.41
C GLU A 245 21.14 -33.24 -20.86
N GLU A 246 20.60 -34.09 -21.73
CA GLU A 246 20.95 -34.11 -23.15
C GLU A 246 20.43 -32.85 -23.86
N GLN A 247 21.25 -32.27 -24.75
CA GLN A 247 20.94 -31.01 -25.45
C GLN A 247 19.64 -31.04 -26.26
N ASP A 248 19.26 -32.21 -26.77
CA ASP A 248 18.06 -32.40 -27.60
C ASP A 248 16.79 -32.70 -26.82
N LYS A 249 16.88 -32.87 -25.49
CA LYS A 249 15.73 -33.16 -24.62
C LYS A 249 14.81 -31.93 -24.54
N SER A 250 13.50 -32.16 -24.51
CA SER A 250 12.49 -31.10 -24.43
C SER A 250 12.39 -30.52 -23.02
N ILE A 251 12.40 -29.18 -22.92
CA ILE A 251 12.30 -28.49 -21.63
C ILE A 251 10.97 -28.74 -20.92
N ARG A 252 9.89 -29.00 -21.67
CA ARG A 252 8.55 -29.26 -21.12
C ARG A 252 8.50 -30.49 -20.22
N THR A 253 9.43 -31.43 -20.42
CA THR A 253 9.56 -32.64 -19.60
C THR A 253 10.34 -32.40 -18.31
N LEU A 254 11.16 -31.35 -18.28
CA LEU A 254 12.07 -31.02 -17.18
C LEU A 254 11.55 -29.91 -16.28
N MET A 255 10.75 -28.99 -16.82
CA MET A 255 10.26 -27.82 -16.09
C MET A 255 9.42 -28.22 -14.87
N THR A 256 9.53 -27.41 -13.83
CA THR A 256 8.55 -27.43 -12.73
C THR A 256 7.24 -26.87 -13.26
N LYS A 257 6.23 -27.73 -13.37
CA LYS A 257 4.90 -27.37 -13.88
C LYS A 257 4.11 -26.61 -12.81
N SER A 258 3.27 -25.68 -13.25
CA SER A 258 2.45 -24.83 -12.37
C SER A 258 3.30 -24.09 -11.32
N PRO A 259 4.24 -23.24 -11.76
CA PRO A 259 5.13 -22.52 -10.85
C PRO A 259 4.33 -21.58 -9.95
N ILE A 260 4.90 -21.22 -8.81
CA ILE A 260 4.39 -20.14 -7.98
C ILE A 260 4.55 -18.83 -8.76
N ILE A 261 3.44 -18.10 -8.88
CA ILE A 261 3.35 -16.85 -9.66
C ILE A 261 3.00 -15.69 -8.74
N ALA A 262 3.36 -14.49 -9.18
CA ALA A 262 2.94 -13.24 -8.55
C ALA A 262 2.02 -12.45 -9.49
N HIS A 263 1.22 -11.56 -8.89
CA HIS A 263 0.41 -10.59 -9.62
C HIS A 263 0.90 -9.17 -9.31
N LEU A 264 0.56 -8.20 -10.16
CA LEU A 264 0.98 -6.79 -10.00
C LEU A 264 0.67 -6.21 -8.60
N ASN A 265 -0.48 -6.59 -8.02
CA ASN A 265 -0.94 -6.15 -6.71
C ASN A 265 -0.41 -7.00 -5.53
N THR A 266 0.45 -7.99 -5.78
CA THR A 266 1.08 -8.77 -4.72
C THR A 266 2.10 -7.91 -4.00
N THR A 267 2.13 -7.94 -2.67
CA THR A 267 3.10 -7.12 -1.92
C THR A 267 4.50 -7.72 -2.00
N ILE A 268 5.53 -6.86 -1.93
CA ILE A 268 6.92 -7.31 -1.89
C ILE A 268 7.21 -8.17 -0.66
N ALA A 269 6.57 -7.88 0.48
CA ALA A 269 6.65 -8.70 1.68
C ALA A 269 6.09 -10.12 1.46
N THR A 270 4.95 -10.25 0.74
CA THR A 270 4.41 -11.57 0.36
C THR A 270 5.36 -12.32 -0.56
N CYS A 271 5.95 -11.64 -1.55
CA CYS A 271 6.96 -12.25 -2.43
C CYS A 271 8.18 -12.73 -1.63
N ALA A 272 8.70 -11.91 -0.72
CA ALA A 272 9.81 -12.28 0.15
C ALA A 272 9.48 -13.53 0.98
N HIS A 273 8.30 -13.55 1.61
CA HIS A 273 7.85 -14.70 2.40
C HIS A 273 7.76 -15.97 1.55
N LEU A 274 7.12 -15.91 0.37
CA LEU A 274 7.05 -17.06 -0.56
C LEU A 274 8.43 -17.54 -1.00
N MET A 275 9.34 -16.62 -1.32
CA MET A 275 10.70 -16.94 -1.74
C MET A 275 11.50 -17.63 -0.63
N ILE A 276 11.35 -17.19 0.62
CA ILE A 276 12.00 -17.79 1.78
C ILE A 276 11.41 -19.18 2.07
N TRP A 277 10.08 -19.28 2.13
CA TRP A 277 9.38 -20.49 2.55
C TRP A 277 9.53 -21.63 1.53
N GLU A 278 9.41 -21.31 0.25
CA GLU A 278 9.46 -22.29 -0.84
C GLU A 278 10.88 -22.46 -1.41
N GLY A 279 11.84 -21.67 -0.93
CA GLY A 279 13.22 -21.68 -1.43
C GLY A 279 13.33 -21.26 -2.90
N ILE A 280 12.45 -20.36 -3.36
CA ILE A 280 12.36 -19.90 -4.75
C ILE A 280 13.09 -18.58 -4.89
N GLU A 281 13.82 -18.41 -6.00
CA GLU A 281 14.62 -17.21 -6.26
C GLU A 281 14.06 -16.30 -7.36
N LEU A 282 13.05 -16.75 -8.10
CA LEU A 282 12.41 -16.02 -9.18
C LEU A 282 10.92 -16.36 -9.24
N LEU A 283 10.07 -15.35 -9.27
CA LEU A 283 8.63 -15.49 -9.46
C LEU A 283 8.23 -14.89 -10.82
N PRO A 284 7.56 -15.65 -11.70
CA PRO A 284 6.90 -15.09 -12.86
C PRO A 284 5.74 -14.18 -12.42
N VAL A 285 5.68 -12.97 -12.97
CA VAL A 285 4.57 -12.05 -12.76
C VAL A 285 3.60 -12.21 -13.92
N VAL A 286 2.33 -12.44 -13.60
CA VAL A 286 1.30 -12.74 -14.60
C VAL A 286 0.05 -11.87 -14.45
N SER A 287 -0.61 -11.65 -15.59
CA SER A 287 -1.96 -11.07 -15.62
C SER A 287 -3.02 -12.05 -15.07
N THR A 288 -4.27 -11.59 -14.95
CA THR A 288 -5.40 -12.42 -14.52
C THR A 288 -5.63 -13.65 -15.42
N SER A 289 -5.24 -13.57 -16.69
CA SER A 289 -5.34 -14.68 -17.67
C SER A 289 -4.09 -15.58 -17.71
N LYS A 290 -3.17 -15.43 -16.74
CA LYS A 290 -1.87 -16.12 -16.62
C LYS A 290 -0.84 -15.80 -17.71
N VAL A 291 -1.10 -14.79 -18.54
CA VAL A 291 -0.11 -14.28 -19.50
C VAL A 291 1.06 -13.65 -18.72
N LEU A 292 2.29 -14.02 -19.08
CA LEU A 292 3.52 -13.47 -18.51
C LEU A 292 3.62 -11.97 -18.82
N ILE A 293 3.76 -11.16 -17.77
CA ILE A 293 3.92 -9.69 -17.87
C ILE A 293 5.27 -9.20 -17.34
N GLY A 294 6.02 -10.07 -16.66
CA GLY A 294 7.35 -9.76 -16.14
C GLY A 294 7.85 -10.84 -15.19
N ILE A 295 8.95 -10.54 -14.50
CA ILE A 295 9.49 -11.37 -13.42
C ILE A 295 9.88 -10.50 -12.22
N ILE A 296 9.98 -11.15 -11.07
CA ILE A 296 10.58 -10.54 -9.88
C ILE A 296 11.59 -11.52 -9.28
N SER A 297 12.80 -11.01 -9.02
CA SER A 297 13.89 -11.81 -8.43
C SER A 297 13.97 -11.61 -6.93
N ARG A 298 14.52 -12.61 -6.22
CA ARG A 298 14.78 -12.50 -4.78
C ARG A 298 15.76 -11.38 -4.44
N GLU A 299 16.73 -11.12 -5.31
CA GLU A 299 17.68 -10.02 -5.11
C GLU A 299 16.98 -8.67 -5.13
N ASP A 300 16.11 -8.43 -6.13
CA ASP A 300 15.36 -7.18 -6.24
C ASP A 300 14.44 -6.97 -5.05
N VAL A 301 13.73 -8.03 -4.62
CA VAL A 301 12.87 -8.02 -3.44
C VAL A 301 13.65 -7.62 -2.18
N LEU A 302 14.74 -8.32 -1.88
CA LEU A 302 15.52 -8.08 -0.66
C LEU A 302 16.22 -6.72 -0.67
N LYS A 303 16.79 -6.32 -1.81
CA LYS A 303 17.44 -5.01 -1.98
C LYS A 303 16.43 -3.87 -1.77
N THR A 304 15.23 -4.03 -2.30
CA THR A 304 14.16 -3.05 -2.16
C THR A 304 13.71 -2.93 -0.70
N MET A 305 13.46 -4.06 -0.02
CA MET A 305 13.09 -4.05 1.40
C MET A 305 14.15 -3.35 2.28
N GLN A 306 15.44 -3.53 1.97
CA GLN A 306 16.52 -2.86 2.71
C GLN A 306 16.56 -1.34 2.51
N LEU A 307 16.26 -0.86 1.30
CA LEU A 307 16.22 0.58 1.02
C LEU A 307 15.07 1.26 1.78
N MET A 308 13.93 0.58 1.90
CA MET A 308 12.77 1.09 2.64
C MET A 308 13.02 1.21 4.13
N SER A 309 13.68 0.21 4.75
CA SER A 309 14.01 0.24 6.18
C SER A 309 14.92 1.41 6.59
N ARG A 310 15.43 2.19 5.61
CA ARG A 310 16.28 3.37 5.83
C ARG A 310 15.58 4.70 5.55
N GLN A 311 14.37 4.70 4.99
CA GLN A 311 13.63 5.93 4.72
C GLN A 311 12.80 6.34 5.95
N PRO A 312 12.77 7.63 6.33
CA PRO A 312 11.83 8.11 7.32
C PRO A 312 10.41 7.97 6.77
N GLN A 313 9.63 7.05 7.34
CA GLN A 313 8.24 6.80 6.98
C GLN A 313 7.36 8.00 7.36
N ILE A 314 6.43 8.39 6.49
CA ILE A 314 5.47 9.47 6.75
C ILE A 314 4.18 8.83 7.27
N GLY A 315 4.13 8.66 8.58
CA GLY A 315 3.05 7.98 9.29
C GLY A 315 3.62 6.87 10.17
N GLU A 316 3.10 6.75 11.38
CA GLU A 316 3.53 5.71 12.31
C GLU A 316 2.51 4.58 12.32
N THR A 317 2.96 3.35 12.07
CA THR A 317 2.14 2.17 12.33
C THR A 317 1.98 1.96 13.84
N ILE A 318 1.00 1.15 14.25
CA ILE A 318 0.86 0.75 15.67
C ILE A 318 2.17 0.13 16.19
N HIS A 319 2.89 -0.60 15.34
CA HIS A 319 4.17 -1.18 15.69
C HIS A 319 5.23 -0.10 15.97
N ASP A 320 5.31 0.94 15.13
CA ASP A 320 6.24 2.07 15.33
C ASP A 320 5.92 2.86 16.61
N GLN A 321 4.62 3.06 16.88
CA GLN A 321 4.16 3.71 18.10
C GLN A 321 4.58 2.92 19.35
N ILE A 322 4.47 1.59 19.31
CA ILE A 322 4.94 0.71 20.40
C ILE A 322 6.46 0.80 20.53
N ALA A 323 7.20 0.69 19.42
CA ALA A 323 8.67 0.70 19.41
C ALA A 323 9.24 1.98 20.06
N LYS A 324 8.58 3.14 19.87
CA LYS A 324 8.98 4.41 20.51
C LYS A 324 8.85 4.42 22.03
N GLN A 325 8.01 3.58 22.61
CA GLN A 325 7.87 3.44 24.06
C GLN A 325 8.93 2.49 24.65
N ILE A 326 9.74 1.86 23.80
CA ILE A 326 10.78 0.92 24.20
C ILE A 326 12.12 1.64 24.24
N THR A 327 12.71 1.71 25.42
CA THR A 327 14.08 2.19 25.63
C THR A 327 15.01 0.99 25.71
N MET A 328 16.09 1.03 24.93
CA MET A 328 17.09 -0.04 24.87
C MET A 328 18.45 0.51 25.21
N ASP A 329 19.01 0.12 26.36
CA ASP A 329 20.35 0.52 26.77
C ASP A 329 21.13 -0.68 27.34
N ASN A 330 22.36 -0.88 26.85
CA ASN A 330 23.31 -1.89 27.36
C ASN A 330 22.75 -3.32 27.57
N GLY A 331 21.72 -3.74 26.81
CA GLY A 331 21.09 -5.06 26.96
C GLY A 331 19.87 -5.11 27.87
N ASN A 332 19.49 -3.98 28.46
CA ASN A 332 18.22 -3.84 29.13
C ASN A 332 17.21 -3.24 28.16
N VAL A 333 16.09 -3.94 27.99
CA VAL A 333 14.94 -3.46 27.23
C VAL A 333 13.87 -3.08 28.24
N VAL A 334 13.50 -1.80 28.28
CA VAL A 334 12.50 -1.26 29.20
C VAL A 334 11.39 -0.61 28.40
N VAL A 335 10.15 -0.92 28.74
CA VAL A 335 8.97 -0.34 28.10
C VAL A 335 8.18 0.47 29.11
N ASN A 336 7.94 1.74 28.79
CA ASN A 336 7.08 2.59 29.60
C ASN A 336 5.61 2.43 29.16
N ILE A 337 4.73 2.05 30.07
CA ILE A 337 3.33 1.77 29.73
C ILE A 337 2.51 3.06 29.66
N SER A 338 2.49 3.68 28.49
CA SER A 338 1.65 4.84 28.19
C SER A 338 0.17 4.46 27.98
N PRO A 339 -0.78 5.41 28.11
CA PRO A 339 -2.20 5.14 27.95
C PRO A 339 -2.55 4.43 26.63
N GLN A 340 -1.82 4.72 25.54
CA GLN A 340 -2.03 4.15 24.21
C GLN A 340 -1.74 2.65 24.13
N LEU A 341 -0.97 2.11 25.08
CA LEU A 341 -0.64 0.68 25.18
C LEU A 341 -1.66 -0.12 26.01
N THR A 342 -2.56 0.59 26.69
CA THR A 342 -3.52 -0.01 27.62
C THR A 342 -4.88 -0.27 26.99
N ASN A 343 -5.62 -1.21 27.58
CA ASN A 343 -7.02 -1.44 27.27
C ASN A 343 -7.91 -0.45 28.05
N GLN A 344 -9.23 -0.54 27.86
CA GLN A 344 -10.22 0.31 28.53
C GLN A 344 -10.19 0.27 30.08
N PHE A 345 -9.50 -0.72 30.67
CA PHE A 345 -9.32 -0.88 32.11
C PHE A 345 -7.97 -0.36 32.61
N GLY A 346 -7.18 0.31 31.76
CA GLY A 346 -5.85 0.81 32.09
C GLY A 346 -4.80 -0.28 32.28
N MET A 347 -5.05 -1.49 31.73
CA MET A 347 -4.10 -2.61 31.79
C MET A 347 -3.41 -2.80 30.44
N LEU A 348 -2.14 -3.19 30.46
CA LEU A 348 -1.37 -3.48 29.24
C LEU A 348 -2.12 -4.48 28.34
N THR A 349 -2.29 -4.13 27.08
CA THR A 349 -3.02 -4.97 26.12
C THR A 349 -2.18 -6.18 25.72
N LYS A 350 -2.80 -7.36 25.63
CA LYS A 350 -2.10 -8.62 25.26
C LYS A 350 -1.32 -8.54 23.94
N SER A 351 -1.84 -7.83 22.93
CA SER A 351 -1.13 -7.61 21.66
C SER A 351 0.17 -6.81 21.83
N VAL A 352 0.23 -5.89 22.80
CA VAL A 352 1.43 -5.10 23.08
C VAL A 352 2.52 -5.98 23.70
N TYR A 353 2.19 -7.00 24.50
CA TYR A 353 3.19 -7.96 24.99
C TYR A 353 3.92 -8.62 23.81
N ILE A 354 3.19 -9.06 22.78
CA ILE A 354 3.77 -9.71 21.59
C ILE A 354 4.69 -8.73 20.85
N ALA A 355 4.22 -7.51 20.61
CA ALA A 355 5.00 -6.49 19.90
C ALA A 355 6.28 -6.11 20.66
N VAL A 356 6.20 -5.97 21.99
CA VAL A 356 7.35 -5.68 22.86
C VAL A 356 8.36 -6.83 22.82
N ILE A 357 7.90 -8.08 22.89
CA ILE A 357 8.75 -9.26 22.78
C ILE A 357 9.45 -9.27 21.41
N GLU A 358 8.72 -9.06 20.33
CA GLU A 358 9.27 -9.05 18.97
C GLU A 358 10.36 -7.99 18.81
N GLU A 359 10.12 -6.76 19.27
CA GLU A 359 11.07 -5.66 19.13
C GLU A 359 12.32 -5.87 20.02
N ALA A 360 12.14 -6.40 21.24
CA ALA A 360 13.24 -6.77 22.12
C ALA A 360 14.13 -7.86 21.49
N LEU A 361 13.53 -8.87 20.84
CA LEU A 361 14.26 -9.93 20.14
C LEU A 361 15.02 -9.41 18.93
N ARG A 362 14.40 -8.55 18.11
CA ARG A 362 15.07 -7.89 16.98
C ARG A 362 16.32 -7.16 17.45
N TYR A 363 16.24 -6.44 18.57
CA TYR A 363 17.39 -5.75 19.15
C TYR A 363 18.51 -6.71 19.58
N GLU A 364 18.19 -7.78 20.30
CA GLU A 364 19.22 -8.75 20.73
C GLU A 364 19.89 -9.47 19.55
N ILE A 365 19.13 -9.76 18.50
CA ILE A 365 19.68 -10.45 17.32
C ILE A 365 20.58 -9.56 16.48
N ARG A 366 20.28 -8.25 16.40
CA ARG A 366 21.17 -7.28 15.76
C ARG A 366 22.55 -7.26 16.40
N LYS A 367 22.66 -7.43 17.73
CA LYS A 367 23.97 -7.54 18.42
C LYS A 367 24.76 -8.76 18.00
N MET A 368 24.08 -9.86 17.67
CA MET A 368 24.71 -11.10 17.19
C MET A 368 25.15 -11.05 15.72
N LYS A 369 25.08 -9.89 15.04
CA LYS A 369 25.44 -9.68 13.62
C LYS A 369 24.70 -10.59 12.63
N LYS A 370 23.53 -11.13 12.99
CA LYS A 370 22.65 -11.86 12.07
C LYS A 370 21.69 -10.91 11.37
N SER A 371 21.25 -11.30 10.17
CA SER A 371 20.61 -10.40 9.20
C SER A 371 19.22 -9.96 9.65
N GLU A 372 18.30 -10.91 9.90
CA GLU A 372 16.95 -10.71 10.44
C GLU A 372 16.40 -12.05 11.00
N ILE A 373 15.34 -11.99 11.81
CA ILE A 373 14.56 -13.18 12.23
C ILE A 373 13.07 -12.99 11.96
N MET A 374 12.40 -14.11 11.74
CA MET A 374 10.94 -14.21 11.68
C MET A 374 10.45 -15.11 12.81
N ILE A 375 9.49 -14.66 13.61
CA ILE A 375 8.90 -15.49 14.68
C ILE A 375 7.92 -16.48 14.02
N GLU A 376 8.20 -17.78 14.17
CA GLU A 376 7.35 -18.86 13.64
C GLU A 376 6.29 -19.27 14.67
N HIS A 377 6.71 -19.36 15.93
CA HIS A 377 5.87 -19.84 17.01
C HIS A 377 6.16 -19.07 18.30
N ILE A 378 5.11 -18.75 19.05
CA ILE A 378 5.19 -18.06 20.34
C ILE A 378 4.10 -18.55 21.29
N ASP A 379 4.51 -19.01 22.47
CA ASP A 379 3.63 -19.34 23.60
C ASP A 379 3.87 -18.33 24.71
N ILE A 380 2.82 -17.61 25.13
CA ILE A 380 2.90 -16.60 26.20
C ILE A 380 1.99 -16.97 27.37
N TYR A 381 2.58 -17.01 28.57
CA TYR A 381 1.89 -17.09 29.84
C TYR A 381 1.79 -15.70 30.48
N TYR A 382 0.57 -15.19 30.61
CA TYR A 382 0.28 -13.94 31.31
C TYR A 382 0.06 -14.25 32.80
N LEU A 383 0.97 -13.80 33.65
CA LEU A 383 0.98 -14.13 35.09
C LEU A 383 0.31 -13.06 35.94
N LYS A 384 0.53 -11.78 35.60
CA LYS A 384 -0.03 -10.62 36.31
C LYS A 384 -0.35 -9.49 35.33
N THR A 385 -1.27 -8.63 35.73
CA THR A 385 -1.62 -7.41 34.99
C THR A 385 -0.55 -6.34 35.20
N VAL A 386 -0.23 -5.61 34.13
CA VAL A 386 0.61 -4.40 34.17
C VAL A 386 -0.30 -3.18 34.01
N GLN A 387 -0.10 -2.15 34.82
CA GLN A 387 -0.92 -0.94 34.81
C GLN A 387 -0.29 0.17 33.97
N ILE A 388 -1.08 1.20 33.69
CA ILE A 388 -0.58 2.46 33.14
C ILE A 388 0.53 3.04 34.04
N ASP A 389 1.50 3.70 33.42
CA ASP A 389 2.68 4.32 34.05
C ASP A 389 3.68 3.34 34.70
N ASP A 390 3.42 2.03 34.66
CA ASP A 390 4.42 1.02 35.03
C ASP A 390 5.55 0.97 34.00
N ASP A 391 6.76 0.67 34.48
CA ASP A 391 7.86 0.23 33.62
C ASP A 391 7.93 -1.30 33.58
N VAL A 392 8.14 -1.83 32.38
CA VAL A 392 8.32 -3.27 32.15
C VAL A 392 9.72 -3.55 31.61
N GLU A 393 10.51 -4.28 32.38
CA GLU A 393 11.81 -4.80 31.97
C GLU A 393 11.62 -6.13 31.23
N VAL A 394 12.27 -6.27 30.08
CA VAL A 394 12.23 -7.48 29.24
C VAL A 394 13.59 -8.15 29.25
N LYS A 395 13.61 -9.43 29.65
CA LYS A 395 14.81 -10.27 29.74
C LYS A 395 14.71 -11.40 28.73
N ILE A 396 15.72 -11.54 27.88
CA ILE A 396 15.77 -12.57 26.85
C ILE A 396 16.87 -13.57 27.20
N THR A 397 16.50 -14.85 27.25
CA THR A 397 17.42 -15.97 27.43
C THR A 397 17.45 -16.80 26.16
N THR A 398 18.62 -16.93 25.56
CA THR A 398 18.83 -17.85 24.43
C THR A 398 18.81 -19.29 24.92
N LEU A 399 17.91 -20.11 24.37
CA LEU A 399 17.84 -21.54 24.68
C LEU A 399 18.64 -22.37 23.68
N ASP A 400 18.52 -22.05 22.38
CA ASP A 400 19.19 -22.75 21.30
C ASP A 400 19.36 -21.84 20.07
N ILE A 401 20.49 -21.95 19.38
CA ILE A 401 20.75 -21.22 18.13
C ILE A 401 21.34 -22.19 17.10
N GLY A 402 20.52 -22.55 16.13
CA GLY A 402 20.94 -23.25 14.92
C GLY A 402 21.31 -22.30 13.78
N ARG A 403 21.47 -22.91 12.58
CA ARG A 403 21.64 -22.17 11.31
C ARG A 403 20.32 -21.57 10.84
N ILE A 404 19.26 -22.38 10.84
CA ILE A 404 17.95 -22.01 10.30
C ILE A 404 16.99 -21.54 11.40
N PHE A 405 17.03 -22.14 12.59
CA PHE A 405 16.11 -21.82 13.69
C PHE A 405 16.85 -21.42 14.96
N ALA A 406 16.24 -20.54 15.75
CA ALA A 406 16.66 -20.17 17.08
C ALA A 406 15.48 -20.23 18.06
N LYS A 407 15.75 -20.54 19.32
CA LYS A 407 14.75 -20.64 20.39
C LYS A 407 15.15 -19.76 21.55
N PHE A 408 14.17 -19.03 22.10
CA PHE A 408 14.39 -18.13 23.22
C PHE A 408 13.29 -18.28 24.27
N GLU A 409 13.65 -18.01 25.52
CA GLU A 409 12.72 -17.70 26.61
C GLU A 409 12.75 -16.19 26.84
N VAL A 410 11.59 -15.57 26.99
CA VAL A 410 11.46 -14.15 27.34
C VAL A 410 10.72 -14.02 28.66
N THR A 411 11.26 -13.24 29.57
CA THR A 411 10.64 -12.92 30.87
C THR A 411 10.39 -11.42 30.94
N MET A 412 9.15 -11.03 31.21
CA MET A 412 8.76 -9.63 31.42
C MET A 412 8.51 -9.39 32.90
N VAL A 413 9.09 -8.31 33.43
CA VAL A 413 9.09 -7.97 34.86
C VAL A 413 8.61 -6.53 35.04
N SER A 414 7.68 -6.31 35.96
CA SER A 414 7.29 -4.97 36.41
C SER A 414 7.52 -4.86 37.91
N GLY A 415 8.29 -3.86 38.32
CA GLY A 415 8.83 -3.78 39.69
C GLY A 415 9.63 -5.03 40.06
N SER A 416 9.17 -5.77 41.07
CA SER A 416 9.78 -7.04 41.50
C SER A 416 9.03 -8.29 41.00
N ALA A 417 7.93 -8.12 40.27
CA ALA A 417 7.05 -9.22 39.90
C ALA A 417 7.22 -9.61 38.44
N THR A 418 7.35 -10.91 38.18
CA THR A 418 7.19 -11.44 36.82
C THR A 418 5.73 -11.30 36.39
N VAL A 419 5.52 -10.60 35.27
CA VAL A 419 4.18 -10.31 34.74
C VAL A 419 3.84 -11.18 33.54
N ALA A 420 4.84 -11.61 32.75
CA ALA A 420 4.65 -12.58 31.68
C ALA A 420 5.93 -13.39 31.42
N LYS A 421 5.73 -14.58 30.85
CA LYS A 421 6.80 -15.42 30.30
C LYS A 421 6.41 -15.91 28.93
N ALA A 422 7.36 -15.94 28.00
CA ALA A 422 7.15 -16.45 26.66
C ALA A 422 8.24 -17.46 26.24
N LEU A 423 7.84 -18.46 25.47
CA LEU A 423 8.74 -19.36 24.75
C LEU A 423 8.49 -19.18 23.26
N LEU A 424 9.55 -19.03 22.49
CA LEU A 424 9.41 -18.70 21.07
C LEU A 424 10.49 -19.33 20.22
N MET A 425 10.08 -19.68 19.00
CA MET A 425 10.92 -20.22 17.94
C MET A 425 10.93 -19.22 16.79
N CYS A 426 12.13 -18.89 16.32
CA CYS A 426 12.34 -17.97 15.22
C CYS A 426 13.11 -18.66 14.09
N GLN A 427 12.77 -18.36 12.85
CA GLN A 427 13.60 -18.65 11.70
C GLN A 427 14.63 -17.53 11.51
N ILE A 428 15.89 -17.89 11.27
CA ILE A 428 16.98 -16.99 10.94
C ILE A 428 17.01 -16.81 9.44
N LEU A 429 16.94 -15.56 8.99
CA LEU A 429 17.10 -15.20 7.58
C LEU A 429 18.59 -15.02 7.29
N GLU A 430 19.18 -15.93 6.50
CA GLU A 430 20.57 -15.81 6.06
C GLU A 430 20.72 -14.64 5.06
N LYS A 431 21.94 -14.07 5.03
CA LYS A 431 22.29 -12.90 4.22
C LYS A 431 22.56 -13.27 2.77
#